data_AF-A9B9T1-F1
#
_entry.id   AF-A9B9T1-F1
#
_cell.length_a   1.000
_cell.length_b   1.000
_cell.length_c   1.000
_cell.angle_alpha   90.00
_cell.angle_beta   90.00
_cell.angle_gamma   90.00
#
_symmetry.space_group_name_H-M   'P 1'
#
loop_
_entity.id
_entity.type
_entity.pdbx_description
1 polymer ?
#
loop_
_entity_poly.entity_id
_entity_poly.type
_entity_poly.pdbx_seq_one_letter_code
_entity_poly.pdbx_strand_id
1 'polypeptide(L)'
;MFSRKNKIKSSIQRVEKSHSSNDINFLLEKIQQLDSQISETSKAILQAQAVRIRSAFSRNNGFLGGIQKKLVDSSAENSLIWHQQKLIDLNRERRNAQTRLDQLTGQVWPKRFRKWLIFIVIWVTFLFISFIVLMGFFAALYFLPFVALMLFVFFIIKQLK
;
A
#
# COMPACT_ATOMS: atom_id res chain seq x y z
N MET A 1 -30.33 12.02 -51.04
CA MET A 1 -29.00 11.37 -50.95
C MET A 1 -28.32 11.43 -49.56
N PHE A 2 -28.95 11.97 -48.49
CA PHE A 2 -28.29 12.17 -47.19
C PHE A 2 -28.51 11.05 -46.13
N SER A 3 -29.40 10.08 -46.38
CA SER A 3 -29.76 9.04 -45.39
C SER A 3 -28.69 7.95 -45.17
N ARG A 4 -27.84 7.66 -46.19
CA ARG A 4 -26.79 6.63 -46.07
C ARG A 4 -25.67 7.04 -45.09
N LYS A 5 -25.30 8.31 -45.00
CA LYS A 5 -24.21 8.78 -44.11
C LYS A 5 -24.55 8.61 -42.62
N ASN A 6 -25.81 8.81 -42.22
CA ASN A 6 -26.22 8.66 -40.82
C ASN A 6 -26.31 7.21 -40.37
N LYS A 7 -26.71 6.29 -41.28
CA LYS A 7 -26.77 4.85 -40.98
C LYS A 7 -25.38 4.24 -40.77
N ILE A 8 -24.36 4.73 -41.49
CA ILE A 8 -22.97 4.28 -41.36
C ILE A 8 -22.36 4.78 -40.05
N LYS A 9 -22.62 6.04 -39.65
CA LYS A 9 -22.14 6.56 -38.36
C LYS A 9 -22.69 5.79 -37.17
N SER A 10 -23.99 5.45 -37.20
CA SER A 10 -24.62 4.70 -36.10
C SER A 10 -24.19 3.23 -36.04
N SER A 11 -23.91 2.58 -37.18
CA SER A 11 -23.39 1.22 -37.18
C SER A 11 -21.93 1.16 -36.70
N ILE A 12 -21.09 2.11 -37.10
CA ILE A 12 -19.69 2.21 -36.62
C ILE A 12 -19.67 2.44 -35.11
N GLN A 13 -20.47 3.38 -34.59
CA GLN A 13 -20.53 3.67 -33.16
C GLN A 13 -21.06 2.48 -32.34
N ARG A 14 -21.96 1.66 -32.90
CA ARG A 14 -22.48 0.46 -32.23
C ARG A 14 -21.45 -0.67 -32.20
N VAL A 15 -20.66 -0.84 -33.26
CA VAL A 15 -19.55 -1.80 -33.31
C VAL A 15 -18.43 -1.40 -32.34
N GLU A 16 -18.08 -0.11 -32.30
CA GLU A 16 -17.06 0.42 -31.37
C GLU A 16 -17.47 0.26 -29.90
N LYS A 17 -18.74 0.55 -29.57
CA LYS A 17 -19.29 0.33 -28.22
C LYS A 17 -19.34 -1.15 -27.85
N SER A 18 -19.66 -2.04 -28.80
CA SER A 18 -19.67 -3.48 -28.57
C SER A 18 -18.27 -4.05 -28.35
N HIS A 19 -17.27 -3.58 -29.10
CA HIS A 19 -15.88 -3.97 -28.94
C HIS A 19 -15.34 -3.51 -27.58
N SER A 20 -15.58 -2.25 -27.22
CA SER A 20 -15.18 -1.68 -25.92
C SER A 20 -15.81 -2.42 -24.73
N SER A 21 -17.10 -2.79 -24.81
CA SER A 21 -17.75 -3.59 -23.75
C SER A 21 -17.14 -5.00 -23.62
N ASN A 22 -16.77 -5.64 -24.73
CA ASN A 22 -16.10 -6.94 -24.69
C ASN A 22 -14.70 -6.84 -24.07
N ASP A 23 -13.95 -5.78 -24.41
CA ASP A 23 -12.62 -5.54 -23.84
C ASP A 23 -12.67 -5.26 -22.33
N ILE A 24 -13.68 -4.53 -21.86
CA ILE A 24 -13.90 -4.27 -20.43
C ILE A 24 -14.19 -5.58 -19.69
N ASN A 25 -15.10 -6.41 -20.21
CA ASN A 25 -15.45 -7.70 -19.60
C ASN A 25 -14.24 -8.65 -19.56
N PHE A 26 -13.46 -8.72 -20.64
CA PHE A 26 -12.22 -9.49 -20.68
C PHE A 26 -11.20 -9.02 -19.63
N LEU A 27 -11.04 -7.70 -19.47
CA LEU A 27 -10.13 -7.14 -18.46
C LEU A 27 -10.62 -7.40 -17.02
N LEU A 28 -11.93 -7.35 -16.77
CA LEU A 28 -12.51 -7.69 -15.47
C LEU A 28 -12.26 -9.17 -15.13
N GLU A 29 -12.52 -10.07 -16.06
CA GLU A 29 -12.26 -11.50 -15.87
C GLU A 29 -10.76 -11.75 -15.63
N LYS A 30 -9.89 -11.10 -16.41
CA LYS A 30 -8.43 -11.19 -16.21
C LYS A 30 -8.00 -10.69 -14.82
N ILE A 31 -8.58 -9.60 -14.33
CA ILE A 31 -8.30 -9.08 -12.98
C ILE A 31 -8.75 -10.10 -11.92
N GLN A 32 -9.93 -10.69 -12.08
CA GLN A 32 -10.45 -11.71 -11.17
C GLN A 32 -9.57 -12.97 -11.14
N GLN A 33 -9.10 -13.43 -12.32
CA GLN A 33 -8.16 -14.55 -12.41
C GLN A 33 -6.83 -14.23 -11.72
N LEU A 34 -6.28 -13.04 -11.95
CA LEU A 34 -5.06 -12.57 -11.28
C LEU A 34 -5.26 -12.46 -9.76
N ASP A 35 -6.42 -12.02 -9.29
CA ASP A 35 -6.74 -11.94 -7.86
C ASP A 35 -6.79 -13.34 -7.21
N SER A 36 -7.34 -14.34 -7.91
CA SER A 36 -7.27 -15.74 -7.44
C SER A 36 -5.83 -16.23 -7.33
N GLN A 37 -5.03 -16.01 -8.37
CA GLN A 37 -3.63 -16.44 -8.40
C GLN A 37 -2.78 -15.74 -7.32
N ILE A 38 -3.02 -14.44 -7.08
CA ILE A 38 -2.37 -13.68 -6.00
C ILE A 38 -2.75 -14.27 -4.64
N SER A 39 -4.03 -14.58 -4.42
CA SER A 39 -4.52 -15.18 -3.17
C SER A 39 -3.90 -16.56 -2.92
N GLU A 40 -3.88 -17.42 -3.94
CA GLU A 40 -3.25 -18.74 -3.87
C GLU A 40 -1.74 -18.65 -3.60
N THR A 41 -1.04 -17.79 -4.34
CA THR A 41 0.41 -17.57 -4.14
C THR A 41 0.70 -17.02 -2.75
N SER A 42 -0.13 -16.12 -2.24
CA SER A 42 0.02 -15.57 -0.89
C SER A 42 -0.19 -16.63 0.18
N LYS A 43 -1.19 -17.51 0.02
CA LYS A 43 -1.40 -18.65 0.91
C LYS A 43 -0.21 -19.62 0.89
N ALA A 44 0.35 -19.90 -0.29
CA ALA A 44 1.53 -20.75 -0.41
C ALA A 44 2.75 -20.16 0.31
N ILE A 45 2.97 -18.84 0.22
CA ILE A 45 4.04 -18.15 0.97
C ILE A 45 3.84 -18.32 2.48
N LEU A 46 2.62 -18.11 2.97
CA LEU A 46 2.31 -18.27 4.40
C LEU A 46 2.52 -19.71 4.87
N GLN A 47 2.13 -20.70 4.06
CA GLN A 47 2.36 -22.11 4.36
C GLN A 47 3.86 -22.44 4.40
N ALA A 48 4.64 -21.98 3.43
CA ALA A 48 6.09 -22.16 3.40
C ALA A 48 6.77 -21.53 4.63
N GLN A 49 6.34 -20.32 5.03
CA GLN A 49 6.83 -19.68 6.26
C GLN A 49 6.43 -20.46 7.51
N ALA A 50 5.20 -20.96 7.58
CA ALA A 50 4.73 -21.77 8.72
C ALA A 50 5.52 -23.09 8.85
N VAL A 51 5.84 -23.75 7.73
CA VAL A 51 6.70 -24.94 7.70
C VAL A 51 8.10 -24.60 8.23
N ARG A 52 8.68 -23.48 7.80
CA ARG A 52 10.01 -23.02 8.25
C ARG A 52 10.04 -22.67 9.74
N ILE A 53 8.99 -22.04 10.26
CA ILE A 53 8.87 -21.76 11.70
C ILE A 53 8.76 -23.09 12.46
N ARG A 54 7.93 -24.02 11.98
CA ARG A 54 7.78 -25.33 12.62
C ARG A 54 9.06 -26.16 12.59
N SER A 55 9.83 -26.15 11.49
CA SER A 55 11.15 -26.80 11.40
C SER A 55 12.17 -26.13 12.33
N ALA A 56 12.13 -24.81 12.45
CA ALA A 56 12.99 -24.05 13.36
C ALA A 56 12.77 -24.41 14.84
N PHE A 57 11.51 -24.57 15.26
CA PHE A 57 11.13 -24.90 16.65
C PHE A 57 11.13 -26.41 16.98
N SER A 58 11.27 -27.28 15.98
CA SER A 58 11.44 -28.72 16.21
C SER A 58 12.75 -29.01 16.95
N ARG A 59 12.66 -29.48 18.20
CA ARG A 59 13.78 -30.00 19.01
C ARG A 59 14.27 -31.32 18.40
N ASN A 60 15.22 -31.26 17.46
CA ASN A 60 15.92 -32.45 16.98
C ASN A 60 17.42 -32.31 17.27
N ASN A 61 17.91 -33.02 18.29
CA ASN A 61 19.27 -32.90 18.83
C ASN A 61 20.31 -33.79 18.11
N GLY A 62 19.98 -34.41 16.98
CA GLY A 62 20.88 -35.31 16.24
C GLY A 62 21.56 -34.67 15.02
N PHE A 63 22.79 -35.10 14.69
CA PHE A 63 23.55 -34.69 13.49
C PHE A 63 22.75 -34.88 12.17
N LEU A 64 22.07 -36.03 12.03
CA LEU A 64 21.16 -36.29 10.90
C LEU A 64 19.96 -35.33 10.86
N GLY A 65 19.48 -34.90 12.04
CA GLY A 65 18.42 -33.91 12.16
C GLY A 65 18.82 -32.51 11.69
N GLY A 66 20.09 -32.12 11.89
CA GLY A 66 20.64 -30.86 11.41
C GLY A 66 20.74 -30.78 9.88
N ILE A 67 21.13 -31.88 9.22
CA ILE A 67 21.23 -31.94 7.75
C ILE A 67 19.83 -31.92 7.12
N GLN A 68 18.88 -32.70 7.66
CA GLN A 68 17.51 -32.73 7.17
C GLN A 68 16.82 -31.37 7.34
N LYS A 69 17.03 -30.70 8.48
CA LYS A 69 16.55 -29.33 8.74
C LYS A 69 17.11 -28.33 7.72
N LYS A 70 18.42 -28.38 7.44
CA LYS A 70 19.07 -27.48 6.48
C LYS A 70 18.57 -27.68 5.04
N LEU A 71 18.34 -28.92 4.63
CA LEU A 71 17.77 -29.24 3.31
C LEU A 71 16.33 -28.74 3.17
N VAL A 72 15.50 -28.97 4.20
CA VAL A 72 14.11 -28.48 4.23
C VAL A 72 14.06 -26.96 4.24
N ASP A 73 14.91 -26.31 5.05
CA ASP A 73 14.98 -24.86 5.13
C ASP A 73 15.47 -24.25 3.80
N SER A 74 16.46 -24.85 3.15
CA SER A 74 16.95 -24.40 1.83
C SER A 74 15.91 -24.58 0.72
N SER A 75 15.21 -25.71 0.69
CA SER A 75 14.13 -25.93 -0.29
C SER A 75 12.95 -24.97 -0.05
N ALA A 76 12.57 -24.76 1.21
CA ALA A 76 11.51 -23.84 1.59
C ALA A 76 11.87 -22.38 1.26
N GLU A 77 13.13 -22.00 1.42
CA GLU A 77 13.65 -20.68 1.07
C GLU A 77 13.61 -20.44 -0.45
N ASN A 78 14.10 -21.38 -1.25
CA ASN A 78 14.04 -21.28 -2.71
C ASN A 78 12.59 -21.21 -3.22
N SER A 79 11.68 -22.02 -2.67
CA SER A 79 10.25 -21.95 -3.00
C SER A 79 9.64 -20.62 -2.58
N LEU A 80 10.00 -20.09 -1.41
CA LEU A 80 9.52 -18.80 -0.92
C LEU A 80 9.98 -17.64 -1.80
N ILE A 81 11.24 -17.64 -2.23
CA ILE A 81 11.78 -16.64 -3.17
C ILE A 81 11.03 -16.71 -4.51
N TRP A 82 10.83 -17.93 -5.04
CA TRP A 82 10.07 -18.12 -6.29
C TRP A 82 8.63 -17.59 -6.17
N HIS A 83 7.93 -17.92 -5.08
CA HIS A 83 6.57 -17.44 -4.86
C HIS A 83 6.51 -15.93 -4.64
N GLN A 84 7.50 -15.33 -3.96
CA GLN A 84 7.60 -13.88 -3.79
C GLN A 84 7.78 -13.18 -5.13
N GLN A 85 8.69 -13.68 -5.97
CA GLN A 85 8.90 -13.12 -7.30
C GLN A 85 7.63 -13.24 -8.15
N LYS A 86 6.98 -14.42 -8.13
CA LYS A 86 5.71 -14.64 -8.81
C LYS A 86 4.62 -13.68 -8.33
N LEU A 87 4.55 -13.42 -7.02
CA LEU A 87 3.60 -12.48 -6.43
C LEU A 87 3.83 -11.04 -6.91
N ILE A 88 5.10 -10.63 -7.06
CA ILE A 88 5.46 -9.31 -7.61
C ILE A 88 4.99 -9.20 -9.06
N ASP A 89 5.26 -10.23 -9.87
CA ASP A 89 4.88 -10.24 -11.29
C ASP A 89 3.36 -10.23 -11.47
N LEU A 90 2.62 -11.05 -10.71
CA LEU A 90 1.15 -11.07 -10.72
C LEU A 90 0.55 -9.72 -10.32
N ASN A 91 1.11 -9.07 -9.29
CA ASN A 91 0.66 -7.74 -8.88
C ASN A 91 0.93 -6.68 -9.96
N ARG A 92 2.06 -6.79 -10.67
CA ARG A 92 2.39 -5.90 -11.78
C ARG A 92 1.41 -6.09 -12.94
N GLU A 93 1.13 -7.33 -13.31
CA GLU A 93 0.14 -7.66 -14.34
C GLU A 93 -1.26 -7.16 -13.98
N ARG A 94 -1.68 -7.36 -12.72
CA ARG A 94 -2.96 -6.86 -12.21
C ARG A 94 -3.06 -5.35 -12.32
N ARG A 95 -2.02 -4.62 -11.91
CA ARG A 95 -1.97 -3.16 -12.02
C ARG A 95 -2.04 -2.70 -13.48
N ASN A 96 -1.38 -3.41 -14.40
CA ASN A 96 -1.45 -3.10 -15.82
C ASN A 96 -2.87 -3.32 -16.38
N ALA A 97 -3.51 -4.45 -16.05
CA ALA A 97 -4.88 -4.74 -16.45
C ALA A 97 -5.87 -3.69 -15.88
N GLN A 98 -5.73 -3.33 -14.60
CA GLN A 98 -6.54 -2.28 -13.97
C GLN A 98 -6.32 -0.92 -14.64
N THR A 99 -5.09 -0.59 -15.02
CA THR A 99 -4.80 0.69 -15.68
C THR A 99 -5.45 0.74 -17.06
N ARG A 100 -5.42 -0.36 -17.81
CA ARG A 100 -6.13 -0.46 -19.11
C ARG A 100 -7.64 -0.34 -18.94
N LEU A 101 -8.20 -0.97 -17.90
CA LEU A 101 -9.61 -0.85 -17.57
C LEU A 101 -9.98 0.59 -17.17
N ASP A 102 -9.13 1.26 -16.38
CA ASP A 102 -9.32 2.65 -15.99
C ASP A 102 -9.25 3.60 -17.20
N GLN A 103 -8.42 3.29 -18.20
CA GLN A 103 -8.34 4.01 -19.47
C GLN A 103 -9.63 3.86 -20.29
N LEU A 104 -10.14 2.63 -20.44
CA LEU A 104 -11.38 2.36 -21.18
C LEU A 104 -12.62 2.95 -20.49
N THR A 105 -12.62 3.01 -19.16
CA THR A 105 -13.73 3.56 -18.36
C THR A 105 -13.61 5.07 -18.10
N GLY A 106 -12.52 5.70 -18.50
CA GLY A 106 -12.26 7.13 -18.25
C GLY A 106 -11.99 7.48 -16.78
N GLN A 107 -11.83 6.49 -15.89
CA GLN A 107 -11.62 6.71 -14.45
C GLN A 107 -10.17 7.05 -14.04
N VAL A 108 -9.25 7.18 -15.01
CA VAL A 108 -7.84 7.49 -14.72
C VAL A 108 -7.67 8.82 -13.96
N TRP A 109 -8.40 9.86 -14.39
CA TRP A 109 -8.33 11.21 -13.81
C TRP A 109 -8.85 11.31 -12.38
N PRO A 110 -10.05 10.81 -12.03
CA PRO A 110 -10.54 10.90 -10.65
C PRO A 110 -9.64 10.15 -9.65
N LYS A 111 -9.02 9.03 -10.06
CA LYS A 111 -8.05 8.30 -9.22
C LYS A 111 -6.77 9.10 -8.97
N ARG A 112 -6.25 9.80 -9.98
CA ARG A 112 -5.07 10.68 -9.83
C ARG A 112 -5.37 11.87 -8.91
N PHE A 113 -6.53 12.50 -9.08
CA PHE A 113 -6.94 13.63 -8.24
C PHE A 113 -7.11 13.22 -6.76
N ARG A 114 -7.69 12.05 -6.49
CA ARG A 114 -7.81 11.52 -5.12
C ARG A 114 -6.45 11.32 -4.44
N LYS A 115 -5.44 10.81 -5.16
CA LYS A 115 -4.07 10.68 -4.63
C LYS A 115 -3.45 12.03 -4.31
N TRP A 116 -3.66 13.01 -5.20
CA TRP A 116 -3.23 14.39 -4.99
C TRP A 116 -3.88 15.02 -3.75
N LEU A 117 -5.19 14.83 -3.56
CA LEU A 117 -5.89 15.28 -2.36
C LEU A 117 -5.32 14.67 -1.08
N ILE A 118 -5.05 13.36 -1.06
CA ILE A 118 -4.43 12.71 0.10
C ILE A 118 -3.06 13.33 0.41
N PHE A 119 -2.26 13.61 -0.61
CA PHE A 119 -0.95 14.26 -0.43
C PHE A 119 -1.09 15.66 0.18
N ILE A 120 -2.05 16.46 -0.31
CA ILE A 120 -2.35 17.78 0.26
C ILE A 120 -2.76 17.66 1.74
N VAL A 121 -3.64 16.71 2.07
CA VAL A 121 -4.08 16.51 3.46
C VAL A 121 -2.90 16.19 4.38
N ILE A 122 -2.00 15.29 3.95
CA ILE A 122 -0.79 14.96 4.73
C ILE A 122 0.06 16.21 4.99
N TRP A 123 0.26 17.04 3.97
CA TRP A 123 1.02 18.29 4.10
C TRP A 123 0.37 19.28 5.06
N VAL A 124 -0.96 19.44 4.98
CA VAL A 124 -1.70 20.33 5.87
C VAL A 124 -1.60 19.83 7.32
N THR A 125 -1.75 18.53 7.56
CA THR A 125 -1.57 17.95 8.89
C THR A 125 -0.16 18.18 9.43
N PHE A 126 0.86 18.01 8.59
CA PHE A 126 2.25 18.27 8.98
C PHE A 126 2.50 19.74 9.35
N LEU A 127 2.01 20.68 8.54
CA LEU A 127 2.09 22.11 8.84
C LEU A 127 1.35 22.46 10.14
N PHE A 128 0.19 21.86 10.38
CA PHE A 128 -0.59 22.09 11.59
C PHE A 128 0.12 21.61 12.85
N ILE A 129 0.73 20.41 12.81
CA ILE A 129 1.55 19.88 13.92
C ILE A 129 2.74 20.80 14.17
N SER A 130 3.45 21.21 13.11
CA SER A 130 4.59 22.13 13.22
C SER A 130 4.18 23.47 13.85
N PHE A 131 3.03 24.00 13.45
CA PHE A 131 2.48 25.23 14.00
C PHE A 131 2.14 25.11 15.50
N ILE A 132 1.52 24.02 15.93
CA ILE A 132 1.24 23.75 17.36
C ILE A 132 2.54 23.73 18.16
N VAL A 133 3.58 23.06 17.66
CA VAL A 133 4.89 22.98 18.33
C VAL A 133 5.52 24.36 18.46
N LEU A 134 5.52 25.16 17.39
CA LEU A 134 6.04 26.53 17.41
C LEU A 134 5.28 27.41 18.40
N MET A 135 3.95 27.36 18.39
CA MET A 135 3.14 28.12 19.34
C MET A 135 3.37 27.69 20.79
N GLY A 136 3.51 26.39 21.04
CA GLY A 136 3.88 25.86 22.36
C GLY A 136 5.24 26.36 22.83
N PHE A 137 6.23 26.40 21.93
CA PHE A 137 7.55 26.94 22.22
C PHE A 137 7.52 28.43 22.59
N PHE A 138 6.80 29.25 21.81
CA PHE A 138 6.63 30.66 22.12
C PHE A 138 5.91 30.86 23.46
N ALA A 139 4.84 30.10 23.74
CA ALA A 139 4.13 30.19 25.01
C ALA A 139 5.05 29.85 26.20
N ALA A 140 5.87 28.81 26.09
CA ALA A 140 6.85 28.45 27.11
C ALA A 140 7.89 29.56 27.33
N LEU A 141 8.38 30.17 26.24
CA LEU A 141 9.35 31.27 26.30
C LEU A 141 8.76 32.52 26.99
N TYR A 142 7.49 32.82 26.74
CA TYR A 142 6.76 33.90 27.44
C TYR A 142 6.50 33.60 28.91
N PHE A 143 6.32 32.34 29.30
CA PHE A 143 6.13 31.95 30.70
C PHE A 143 7.43 31.98 31.52
N LEU A 144 8.58 31.85 30.85
CA LEU A 144 9.89 31.81 31.49
C LEU A 144 10.17 32.96 32.47
N PRO A 145 9.93 34.26 32.15
CA PRO A 145 10.13 35.35 33.10
C PRO A 145 9.27 35.21 34.36
N PHE A 146 8.03 34.72 34.25
CA PHE A 146 7.16 34.49 35.40
C PHE A 146 7.70 33.37 36.30
N VAL A 147 8.14 32.25 35.71
CA VAL A 147 8.75 31.15 36.45
C VAL A 147 10.03 31.62 37.15
N ALA A 148 10.87 32.38 36.46
CA ALA A 148 12.10 32.94 37.02
C ALA A 148 11.81 33.87 38.22
N LEU A 149 10.82 34.76 38.09
CA LEU A 149 10.39 35.66 39.17
C LEU A 149 9.83 34.85 40.36
N MET A 150 9.03 33.82 40.11
CA MET A 150 8.49 32.98 41.17
C MET A 150 9.58 32.22 41.93
N LEU A 151 10.57 31.66 41.22
CA LEU A 151 11.74 31.02 41.81
C LEU A 151 12.58 32.01 42.62
N PHE A 152 12.75 33.23 42.12
CA PHE A 152 13.48 34.30 42.81
C PHE A 152 12.80 34.68 44.15
N VAL A 153 11.47 34.87 44.14
CA VAL A 153 10.70 35.15 45.37
C VAL A 153 10.78 33.98 46.35
N PHE A 154 10.63 32.74 45.86
CA PHE A 154 10.78 31.55 46.70
C PHE A 154 12.17 31.47 47.36
N PHE A 155 13.23 31.79 46.62
CA PHE A 155 14.59 31.81 47.15
C PHE A 155 14.78 32.87 48.23
N ILE A 156 14.23 34.08 48.04
CA ILE A 156 14.24 35.15 49.04
C ILE A 156 13.52 34.71 50.32
N ILE A 157 12.32 34.15 50.21
CA ILE A 157 11.54 33.67 51.37
C ILE A 157 12.31 32.59 52.13
N LYS A 158 13.00 31.69 51.42
CA LYS A 158 13.81 30.63 52.02
C LYS A 158 15.04 31.17 52.77
N GLN A 159 15.66 32.26 52.30
CA GLN A 159 16.77 32.89 53.01
C GLN A 159 16.35 33.71 54.24
N LEU A 160 15.11 34.21 54.24
CA LEU A 160 14.53 34.96 55.36
C LEU A 160 14.01 34.07 56.51
N LYS A 161 13.79 32.78 56.25
CA LYS A 161 13.46 31.76 57.25
C LYS A 161 14.72 31.06 57.74
#